data_AF-A0A229NWZ8-F1
#
_entry.id   AF-A0A229NWZ8-F1
#
_cell.length_a   1.000
_cell.length_b   1.000
_cell.length_c   1.000
_cell.angle_alpha   90.00
_cell.angle_beta   90.00
_cell.angle_gamma   90.00
#
_symmetry.space_group_name_H-M   'P 1'
#
loop_
_entity.id
_entity.type
_entity.pdbx_description
1 polymer ?
#
loop_
_entity_poly.entity_id
_entity_poly.type
_entity_poly.pdbx_seq_one_letter_code
_entity_poly.pdbx_strand_id
1 'polypeptide(L)'
;MFTLVKNAQEKYPNKNRMIYMDIEGHKNKDGGFDHDLFELQKDFILGFLMQFISEVSMPLGRFKNENQKNDVPDGLNIVPAKD
;
A
#
# COMPACT_ATOMS: atom_id res chain seq x y z
N MET A 1 6.12 -1.86 -3.68
CA MET A 1 5.21 -0.79 -3.20
C MET A 1 5.95 0.40 -2.60
N PHE A 2 6.67 0.20 -1.49
CA PHE A 2 7.35 1.29 -0.77
C PHE A 2 8.29 2.11 -1.67
N THR A 3 9.08 1.44 -2.50
CA THR A 3 9.97 2.11 -3.48
C THR A 3 9.21 3.01 -4.45
N LEU A 4 7.97 2.68 -4.83
CA LEU A 4 7.15 3.56 -5.68
C LEU A 4 6.78 4.85 -4.95
N VAL A 5 6.41 4.74 -3.67
CA VAL A 5 6.10 5.89 -2.82
C VAL A 5 7.34 6.78 -2.64
N LYS A 6 8.50 6.18 -2.33
CA LYS A 6 9.78 6.89 -2.19
C LYS A 6 10.15 7.60 -3.48
N ASN A 7 10.17 6.89 -4.60
CA ASN A 7 10.49 7.47 -5.91
C ASN A 7 9.53 8.58 -6.32
N ALA A 8 8.23 8.45 -6.00
CA ALA A 8 7.25 9.48 -6.30
C ALA A 8 7.50 10.76 -5.48
N GLN A 9 7.86 10.65 -4.20
CA GLN A 9 8.23 11.78 -3.37
C GLN A 9 9.51 12.47 -3.87
N GLU A 10 10.51 11.68 -4.29
CA GLU A 10 11.77 12.22 -4.83
C GLU A 10 11.56 12.96 -6.17
N LYS A 11 10.78 12.37 -7.08
CA LYS A 11 10.53 12.94 -8.42
C LYS A 11 9.53 14.10 -8.39
N TYR A 12 8.55 14.05 -7.49
CA TYR A 12 7.47 15.03 -7.39
C TYR A 12 7.25 15.45 -5.93
N PRO A 13 8.15 16.27 -5.36
CA PRO A 13 8.12 16.61 -3.95
C PRO A 13 6.77 17.17 -3.49
N ASN A 14 6.23 16.58 -2.42
CA ASN A 14 5.02 16.99 -1.72
C ASN A 14 3.74 16.97 -2.55
N LYS A 15 3.77 16.38 -3.75
CA LYS A 15 2.55 16.18 -4.54
C LYS A 15 1.75 15.02 -3.97
N ASN A 16 0.44 15.06 -4.20
CA ASN A 16 -0.46 13.97 -3.87
C ASN A 16 -0.03 12.70 -4.63
N ARG A 17 0.06 11.58 -3.92
CA ARG A 17 0.46 10.29 -4.48
C ARG A 17 -0.73 9.35 -4.47
N MET A 18 -1.16 8.95 -5.65
CA MET A 18 -2.25 8.00 -5.83
C MET A 18 -1.69 6.67 -6.34
N ILE A 19 -2.13 5.56 -5.76
CA ILE A 19 -1.78 4.21 -6.21
C ILE A 19 -3.01 3.56 -6.83
N TYR A 20 -2.85 3.00 -8.02
CA TYR A 20 -3.82 2.12 -8.66
C TYR A 20 -3.19 0.74 -8.76
N MET A 21 -3.93 -0.28 -8.32
CA MET A 21 -3.42 -1.63 -8.22
C MET A 21 -4.50 -2.62 -8.59
N ASP A 22 -4.21 -3.41 -9.61
CA ASP A 22 -4.91 -4.64 -9.91
C ASP A 22 -3.98 -5.80 -9.58
N ILE A 23 -4.54 -6.89 -9.07
CA ILE A 23 -3.77 -8.07 -8.68
C ILE A 23 -4.34 -9.28 -9.39
N GLU A 24 -3.50 -9.88 -10.22
CA GLU A 24 -3.77 -11.15 -10.89
C GLU A 24 -3.30 -12.31 -9.99
N GLY A 25 -4.19 -13.28 -9.76
CA GLY A 25 -3.91 -14.40 -8.86
C GLY A 25 -4.47 -14.20 -7.44
N HIS A 26 -3.89 -14.94 -6.48
CA HIS A 26 -4.33 -14.95 -5.08
C HIS A 26 -5.83 -15.23 -4.90
N LYS A 27 -6.34 -16.20 -5.67
CA LYS A 27 -7.74 -16.62 -5.59
C LYS A 27 -7.88 -17.84 -4.69
N ASN A 28 -8.85 -17.79 -3.79
CA ASN A 28 -9.27 -18.96 -3.04
C ASN A 28 -10.20 -19.85 -3.88
N LYS A 29 -10.57 -21.02 -3.35
CA LYS A 29 -11.41 -22.01 -4.06
C LYS A 29 -12.81 -21.49 -4.41
N ASP A 30 -13.27 -20.45 -3.71
CA ASP A 30 -14.58 -19.83 -3.90
C ASP A 30 -14.53 -18.62 -4.86
N GLY A 31 -13.38 -18.37 -5.50
CA GLY A 31 -13.18 -17.25 -6.43
C GLY A 31 -12.97 -15.89 -5.76
N GLY A 32 -13.00 -15.84 -4.43
CA GLY A 32 -12.58 -14.69 -3.63
C GLY A 32 -11.06 -14.58 -3.55
N PHE A 33 -10.56 -13.55 -2.89
CA PHE A 33 -9.12 -13.44 -2.63
C PHE A 33 -8.69 -14.31 -1.43
N ASP A 34 -7.46 -14.82 -1.47
CA ASP A 34 -6.88 -15.58 -0.37
C ASP A 34 -6.49 -14.70 0.82
N HIS A 35 -6.03 -15.35 1.91
CA HIS A 35 -5.66 -14.67 3.14
C HIS A 35 -4.48 -13.71 2.93
N ASP A 36 -3.47 -14.13 2.18
CA ASP A 36 -2.26 -13.35 1.92
C ASP A 36 -2.59 -12.03 1.24
N LEU A 37 -3.51 -12.05 0.25
CA LEU A 37 -3.92 -10.81 -0.40
C LEU A 37 -4.78 -9.91 0.49
N PHE A 38 -5.58 -10.51 1.35
CA PHE A 38 -6.33 -9.76 2.33
C PHE A 38 -5.39 -9.04 3.32
N GLU A 39 -4.36 -9.73 3.83
CA GLU A 39 -3.34 -9.16 4.70
C GLU A 39 -2.52 -8.06 4.00
N LEU A 40 -2.11 -8.29 2.75
CA LEU A 40 -1.39 -7.28 1.96
C LEU A 40 -2.19 -5.99 1.84
N GLN A 41 -3.48 -6.08 1.53
CA GLN A 41 -4.36 -4.91 1.37
C GLN A 41 -4.68 -4.24 2.72
N LYS A 42 -5.06 -5.02 3.73
CA LYS A 42 -5.49 -4.48 5.03
C LYS A 42 -4.31 -4.00 5.88
N ASP A 43 -3.31 -4.85 6.10
CA ASP A 43 -2.30 -4.61 7.12
C ASP A 43 -1.10 -3.86 6.56
N PHE A 44 -0.60 -4.27 5.40
CA PHE A 44 0.54 -3.57 4.81
C PHE A 44 0.15 -2.28 4.09
N ILE A 45 -0.80 -2.32 3.14
CA ILE A 45 -1.17 -1.12 2.36
C ILE A 45 -1.92 -0.12 3.24
N LEU A 46 -3.07 -0.51 3.82
CA LEU A 46 -3.87 0.42 4.62
C LEU A 46 -3.25 0.70 5.99
N GLY A 47 -2.77 -0.34 6.69
CA GLY A 47 -2.24 -0.21 8.05
C GLY A 47 -0.88 0.50 8.13
N PHE A 48 0.02 0.27 7.16
CA PHE A 48 1.38 0.81 7.21
C PHE A 48 1.62 1.90 6.15
N LEU A 49 1.34 1.61 4.88
CA LEU A 49 1.77 2.47 3.77
C LEU A 49 0.87 3.69 3.56
N MET A 50 -0.42 3.60 3.92
CA MET A 50 -1.44 4.62 3.63
C MET A 50 -1.09 6.01 4.17
N GLN A 51 -0.36 6.10 5.28
CA GLN A 51 0.08 7.38 5.83
C GLN A 51 0.94 8.19 4.84
N PHE A 52 1.58 7.51 3.89
CA PHE A 52 2.38 8.08 2.82
C PHE A 52 1.69 7.96 1.47
N ILE A 53 0.36 7.96 1.39
CA ILE A 53 -0.40 7.93 0.13
C ILE A 53 -1.60 8.84 0.31
N SER A 54 -1.99 9.61 -0.71
CA SER A 54 -3.22 10.42 -0.65
C SER A 54 -4.45 9.61 -1.04
N GLU A 55 -4.28 8.62 -1.93
CA GLU A 55 -5.35 7.71 -2.31
C GLU A 55 -4.81 6.36 -2.81
N VAL A 56 -5.50 5.27 -2.50
CA VAL A 56 -5.24 3.95 -3.10
C VAL A 56 -6.53 3.35 -3.65
N SER A 57 -6.45 2.83 -4.86
CA SER A 57 -7.47 2.00 -5.49
C SER A 57 -6.92 0.59 -5.67
N MET A 58 -7.56 -0.38 -5.02
CA MET A 58 -7.15 -1.78 -4.98
C MET A 58 -8.37 -2.70 -5.13
N PRO A 59 -8.21 -4.02 -5.35
CA PRO A 59 -9.34 -4.90 -5.63
C PRO A 59 -10.41 -4.94 -4.54
N LEU A 60 -10.04 -4.76 -3.27
CA LEU A 60 -10.99 -4.73 -2.15
C LEU A 60 -11.62 -3.35 -1.90
N GLY A 61 -11.20 -2.31 -2.63
CA GLY A 61 -11.83 -0.99 -2.55
C GLY A 61 -10.91 0.19 -2.83
N ARG A 62 -11.47 1.38 -2.64
CA ARG A 62 -10.78 2.66 -2.84
C ARG A 62 -10.81 3.47 -1.55
N PHE A 63 -9.65 3.96 -1.13
CA PHE A 63 -9.45 4.62 0.16
C PHE A 63 -8.69 5.93 -0.04
N LYS A 64 -9.08 6.96 0.72
CA LYS A 64 -8.48 8.30 0.70
C LYS A 64 -7.80 8.60 2.03
N ASN A 65 -6.72 9.37 1.98
CA ASN A 65 -6.05 9.92 3.14
C ASN A 65 -5.75 11.41 2.87
N GLU A 66 -6.46 12.27 3.60
CA GLU A 66 -6.31 13.73 3.47
C GLU A 66 -5.02 14.24 4.14
N ASN A 67 -4.39 13.42 4.98
CA ASN A 67 -3.21 13.75 5.78
C ASN A 67 -1.97 12.97 5.31
N GLN A 68 -1.68 13.01 4.00
CA GLN A 68 -0.49 12.39 3.43
C GLN A 68 0.79 12.97 4.07
N LYS A 69 1.61 12.11 4.68
CA LYS A 69 2.95 12.45 5.14
C LYS A 69 3.92 12.46 3.96
N ASN A 70 4.77 13.50 3.90
CA ASN A 70 5.78 13.68 2.86
C ASN A 70 7.19 13.28 3.30
N ASP A 71 7.40 13.13 4.60
CA ASP A 71 8.63 12.57 5.17
C ASP A 71 8.62 11.04 5.02
N VAL A 72 9.00 10.57 3.83
CA VAL A 72 9.05 9.15 3.49
C VAL A 72 10.39 8.58 3.95
N PRO A 73 10.43 7.49 4.75
CA PRO A 73 11.68 6.91 5.22
C PRO A 73 12.62 6.47 4.09
N ASP A 74 13.90 6.33 4.42
CA ASP A 74 14.89 5.91 3.43
C ASP A 74 14.82 4.44 3.04
N GLY A 75 14.29 3.59 3.93
CA GLY A 75 14.21 2.16 3.73
C GLY A 75 13.01 1.55 4.45
N LEU A 76 12.67 0.33 4.02
CA LEU A 76 11.66 -0.52 4.64
C LEU A 76 12.35 -1.77 5.17
N ASN A 77 12.23 -2.02 6.47
CA ASN A 77 12.71 -3.23 7.11
C ASN A 77 11.52 -4.16 7.36
N ILE A 78 11.52 -5.32 6.72
CA ILE A 78 10.55 -6.38 6.98
C ILE A 78 11.21 -7.36 7.95
N VAL A 79 10.59 -7.54 9.11
CA VAL A 79 11.06 -8.45 10.15
C VAL A 79 10.05 -9.58 10.33
N PRO A 80 10.50 -10.79 10.72
CA PRO A 80 9.58 -11.85 11.08
C PRO A 80 8.64 -11.41 12.21
N ALA A 81 7.42 -11.95 12.20
CA ALA A 81 6.54 -11.83 13.36
C ALA A 81 7.23 -12.45 14.58
N LYS A 82 7.04 -11.84 15.76
CA LYS A 82 7.47 -12.48 17.00
C LYS A 82 6.50 -13.62 17.31
N ASP A 83 7.07 -14.77 17.66
CA ASP A 83 6.34 -15.94 18.17
C ASP A 83 5.45 -15.58 19.38
#